data_AF-A0A3P7IAA8-F1
#
_entry.id   AF-A0A3P7IAA8-F1
#
_cell.length_a   1.000
_cell.length_b   1.000
_cell.length_c   1.000
_cell.angle_alpha   90.00
_cell.angle_beta   90.00
_cell.angle_gamma   90.00
#
_symmetry.space_group_name_H-M   'P 1'
#
loop_
_entity.id
_entity.type
_entity.pdbx_description
1 polymer ?
#
loop_
_entity_poly.entity_id
_entity_poly.type
_entity_poly.pdbx_seq_one_letter_code
_entity_poly.pdbx_strand_id
1 'polypeptide(L)' 'MEVVGLVSGGKDSCYNMMCAIKSGHRIVALANLHPGDREELDSYMYQSVGSEGVYVRVFQYKNDSEQFLL' A
#
# COMPACT_ATOMS: atom_id res chain seq x y z
N MET A 1 -14.80 -9.45 -5.63
CA MET A 1 -14.39 -8.31 -6.50
C MET A 1 -12.88 -8.13 -6.41
N GLU A 2 -12.26 -7.55 -7.43
CA GLU A 2 -10.84 -7.18 -7.42
C GLU A 2 -10.67 -5.82 -6.76
N VAL A 3 -9.71 -5.70 -5.84
CA VAL A 3 -9.51 -4.49 -5.03
C VAL A 3 -8.02 -4.17 -4.88
N VAL A 4 -7.72 -2.89 -4.66
CA VAL A 4 -6.39 -2.42 -4.27
C VAL A 4 -6.38 -2.23 -2.75
N GLY A 5 -5.41 -2.86 -2.08
CA GLY A 5 -5.21 -2.71 -0.64
C GLY A 5 -4.36 -1.48 -0.34
N LEU A 6 -4.91 -0.51 0.41
CA LEU A 6 -4.10 0.58 0.95
C LEU A 6 -3.31 0.07 2.16
N VAL A 7 -1.99 0.07 2.07
CA VAL A 7 -1.08 -0.33 3.15
C VAL A 7 -0.41 0.92 3.72
N SER A 8 -0.55 1.14 5.02
CA SER A 8 0.03 2.32 5.70
C SER A 8 1.30 2.00 6.50
N GLY A 9 1.63 0.71 6.65
CA GLY A 9 2.64 0.22 7.60
C GLY A 9 2.08 -0.08 8.99
N GLY A 10 0.86 0.38 9.29
CA GLY A 10 0.15 0.12 10.53
C GLY A 10 -0.70 -1.16 10.50
N LYS A 11 -0.93 -1.73 11.68
CA LYS A 11 -1.72 -2.97 11.89
C LYS A 11 -3.12 -2.93 11.28
N ASP A 12 -3.76 -1.76 11.29
CA ASP A 12 -5.18 -1.62 10.92
C ASP A 12 -5.37 -1.79 9.41
N SER A 13 -4.41 -1.34 8.60
CA SER A 13 -4.40 -1.58 7.15
C SER A 13 -4.27 -3.06 6.82
N CYS A 14 -3.41 -3.80 7.53
CA CYS A 14 -3.28 -5.26 7.40
C CYS A 14 -4.56 -5.99 7.81
N TYR A 15 -5.19 -5.56 8.91
CA TYR A 15 -6.45 -6.17 9.36
C TYR A 15 -7.59 -5.97 8.37
N ASN A 16 -7.70 -4.77 7.79
CA ASN A 16 -8.68 -4.50 6.73
C ASN A 16 -8.51 -5.45 5.53
N MET A 17 -7.27 -5.70 5.09
CA MET A 17 -6.99 -6.64 4.01
C MET A 17 -7.41 -8.08 4.35
N MET A 18 -7.16 -8.53 5.57
CA MET A 18 -7.63 -9.85 6.03
C MET A 18 -9.17 -9.95 5.99
N CYS A 19 -9.87 -8.88 6.39
CA CYS A 19 -11.33 -8.80 6.29
C CYS A 19 -11.79 -8.81 4.82
N ALA A 20 -11.10 -8.12 3.91
CA ALA A 20 -11.42 -8.11 2.49
C ALA A 20 -11.30 -9.52 1.89
N ILE A 21 -10.22 -10.25 2.21
CA ILE A 21 -10.03 -11.64 1.79
C ILE A 21 -11.15 -12.53 2.35
N LYS A 22 -11.48 -12.39 3.64
CA LYS A 22 -12.55 -13.15 4.29
C LYS A 22 -13.92 -12.91 3.65
N SER A 23 -14.16 -11.71 3.13
CA SER A 23 -15.38 -11.35 2.39
C SER A 23 -15.36 -11.77 0.90
N GLY A 24 -14.33 -12.50 0.45
CA GLY A 24 -14.24 -13.00 -0.93
C GLY A 24 -13.71 -11.98 -1.94
N HIS A 25 -13.02 -10.93 -1.49
CA HIS A 25 -12.32 -10.00 -2.39
C HIS A 25 -10.92 -10.52 -2.72
N ARG A 26 -10.48 -10.27 -3.96
CA ARG A 26 -9.11 -10.55 -4.42
C ARG A 26 -8.32 -9.25 -4.39
N ILE A 27 -7.29 -9.19 -3.55
CA ILE A 27 -6.37 -8.05 -3.53
C ILE A 27 -5.42 -8.22 -4.72
N VAL A 28 -5.50 -7.32 -5.69
CA VAL A 28 -4.72 -7.40 -6.94
C VAL A 28 -3.48 -6.51 -6.94
N ALA A 29 -3.43 -5.53 -6.04
CA ALA A 29 -2.29 -4.66 -5.83
C ALA A 29 -2.30 -4.10 -4.41
N LEU A 30 -1.12 -3.66 -3.94
CA LEU A 30 -0.96 -2.86 -2.73
C LEU A 30 -0.52 -1.45 -3.12
N ALA A 31 -1.09 -0.44 -2.47
CA ALA A 31 -0.72 0.95 -2.66
C ALA A 31 -0.47 1.64 -1.32
N ASN A 32 0.48 2.57 -1.29
CA ASN A 32 0.82 3.38 -0.12
C ASN A 32 0.90 4.86 -0.53
N LEU A 33 0.49 5.75 0.35
CA LEU A 33 0.77 7.18 0.20
C LEU A 33 2.11 7.46 0.88
N HIS A 34 3.15 7.67 0.08
CA HIS A 34 4.49 7.96 0.59
C HIS A 34 4.63 9.47 0.86
N PRO A 35 5.11 9.90 2.05
CA PRO A 35 5.25 11.32 2.37
C PRO A 35 6.40 12.03 1.63
N GLY A 36 7.18 11.31 0.81
CA GLY A 36 8.34 11.84 0.11
C GLY A 36 9.47 12.16 1.08
N ASP A 37 10.22 13.23 0.81
CA ASP A 37 11.37 13.66 1.64
C ASP A 37 10.95 14.27 3.00
N ARG A 38 9.65 14.34 3.30
CA ARG A 38 9.13 14.91 4.54
C ARG A 38 8.72 13.79 5.49
N GLU A 39 9.69 13.26 6.21
CA GLU A 39 9.44 12.32 7.29
C GLU A 39 8.53 12.98 8.36
N GLU A 40 7.51 12.26 8.82
CA GLU A 40 6.64 12.68 9.95
C GLU A 40 5.79 13.94 9.74
N LEU A 41 5.06 14.02 8.63
CA LEU A 41 3.98 15.00 8.47
C LEU A 41 2.89 14.78 9.53
N ASP A 42 2.36 15.84 10.15
CA ASP A 42 1.11 15.81 10.94
C ASP A 42 -0.11 15.63 10.01
N SER A 43 -0.16 14.48 9.36
CA SER A 43 -1.20 14.14 8.40
C SER A 43 -2.44 13.62 9.12
N TYR A 44 -3.57 14.26 8.86
CA TYR A 44 -4.89 13.79 9.30
C TYR A 44 -5.46 12.68 8.40
N MET A 45 -4.78 12.35 7.29
CA MET A 45 -5.33 11.52 6.22
C MET A 45 -4.59 10.19 6.01
N TYR A 46 -3.27 10.19 6.14
CA TYR A 46 -2.45 9.00 5.90
C TYR A 46 -1.28 8.94 6.87
N GLN A 47 -0.79 7.73 7.11
CA GLN A 47 0.31 7.52 8.05
C GLN A 47 1.63 7.98 7.43
N SER A 48 2.26 8.97 8.05
CA SER A 48 3.59 9.47 7.69
C SER A 48 4.68 8.87 8.59
N VAL A 49 4.40 8.74 9.89
CA VAL A 49 5.30 8.16 10.89
C VAL A 49 5.40 6.65 10.70
N GLY A 50 6.63 6.12 10.62
CA GLY A 50 6.86 4.69 10.40
C GLY A 50 6.60 4.25 8.95
N SER A 51 6.35 5.19 8.03
CA SER A 51 6.06 4.88 6.63
C SER A 51 7.27 4.30 5.88
N GLU A 52 8.48 4.48 6.40
CA GLU A 52 9.72 3.86 5.95
C GLU A 52 9.73 2.33 6.13
N GLY A 53 8.92 1.80 7.05
CA GLY A 53 8.70 0.37 7.20
C GLY A 53 7.97 -0.26 6.02
N VAL A 54 7.29 0.54 5.20
CA VAL A 54 6.70 0.13 3.94
C VAL A 54 7.66 0.50 2.82
N TYR A 55 8.38 -0.48 2.29
CA TYR A 55 9.24 -0.25 1.15
C TYR A 55 8.41 -0.01 -0.12
N VAL A 56 8.29 1.26 -0.51
CA VAL A 56 7.49 1.66 -1.67
C VAL A 56 8.30 1.44 -2.96
N ARG A 57 7.81 0.53 -3.80
CA ARG A 57 8.30 0.29 -5.17
C ARG A 57 7.16 0.56 -6.13
N VAL A 58 7.41 1.36 -7.17
CA VAL A 58 6.47 1.53 -8.27
C VAL A 58 6.75 0.45 -9.30
N PHE A 59 5.81 -0.49 -9.44
CA PHE A 59 5.85 -1.50 -10.48
C PHE A 59 4.97 -1.03 -11.65
N GLN A 60 5.53 -1.01 -12.86
CA GLN A 60 4.71 -0.94 -14.06
C GLN A 60 4.48 -2.36 -14.58
N TYR A 61 3.23 -2.79 -14.62
CA TYR A 61 2.85 -3.99 -15.35
C TYR A 61 2.71 -3.62 -16.82
N LYS A 62 3.64 -4.09 -17.65
CA LYS A 62 3.52 -4.05 -19.11
C LYS A 62 3.41 -5.49 -19.59
N ASN A 63 2.26 -5.84 -20.17
CA ASN A 63 1.97 -7.17 -20.75
C ASN A 63 2.26 -8.35 -19.81
N ASP A 64 1.62 -8.39 -18.63
CA ASP A 64 1.73 -9.48 -17.63
C ASP A 64 3.15 -9.80 -17.13
N SER A 65 4.13 -8.96 -17.48
CA SER A 65 5.48 -9.01 -16.94
C SER A 65 5.72 -7.85 -15.99
N GLU A 66 6.14 -8.18 -14.77
CA GLU A 66 6.59 -7.21 -13.77
C GLU A 66 7.90 -6.58 -14.25
N GLN A 67 7.88 -5.28 -14.56
CA GLN A 67 9.11 -4.51 -14.76
C GLN A 67 9.30 -3.54 -13.58
N PHE A 68 10.47 -3.63 -12.96
CA PHE A 68 10.91 -2.69 -11.94
C PHE A 68 11.23 -1.35 -12.61
N LEU A 69 10.59 -0.27 -12.16
CA LEU A 69 11.11 1.07 -12.40
C LEU A 69 12.15 1.35 -11.30
N LEU A 70 13.40 1.57 -11.68
CA LEU A 70 14.45 2.08 -10.78
C LEU A 70 14.21 3.56 -10.49
#